data_AF-A0A2D7RWB6-F1
#
_entry.id   AF-A0A2D7RWB6-F1
#
_cell.length_a   1.000
_cell.length_b   1.000
_cell.length_c   1.000
_cell.angle_alpha   90.00
_cell.angle_beta   90.00
_cell.angle_gamma   90.00
#
_symmetry.space_group_name_H-M   'P 1'
#
loop_
_entity.id
_entity.type
_entity.pdbx_description
1 polymer ?
#
loop_
_entity_poly.entity_id
_entity_poly.type
_entity_poly.pdbx_seq_one_letter_code
_entity_poly.pdbx_strand_id
1 'polypeptide(L)'
;QVALHKRPDAREGETRLETVCYKLPWRVRHPRKHEVLHRNSNRGWKSDLKNWRWISGDTIKLSGTDVELVIDKLPVTVSAVMLDSCGVGLIWNEFEGEEMVPEILERLQSLRSFFEKKSPNT
;
A
#
# COMPACT_ATOMS: atom_id res chain seq x y z
N GLN A 1 5.50 25.63 2.45
CA GLN A 1 4.38 25.40 1.51
C GLN A 1 4.96 24.65 0.31
N VAL A 2 4.47 23.46 -0.03
CA VAL A 2 5.03 22.65 -1.13
C VAL A 2 3.94 22.45 -2.18
N ALA A 3 4.21 22.93 -3.40
CA ALA A 3 3.35 22.77 -4.56
C ALA A 3 3.71 21.48 -5.31
N LEU A 4 2.70 20.73 -5.74
CA LEU A 4 2.86 19.58 -6.63
C LEU A 4 3.20 20.07 -8.04
N HIS A 5 4.47 19.97 -8.42
CA HIS A 5 4.88 20.06 -9.82
C HIS A 5 4.54 18.75 -10.54
N LYS A 6 3.96 18.86 -11.74
CA LYS A 6 3.79 17.75 -12.70
C LYS A 6 5.14 17.02 -12.82
N ARG A 7 5.17 15.70 -12.57
CA ARG A 7 6.43 14.93 -12.55
C ARG A 7 6.93 14.65 -13.99
N PRO A 8 8.26 14.65 -14.21
CA PRO A 8 8.90 14.65 -15.53
C PRO A 8 8.93 13.29 -16.25
N ASP A 9 8.14 12.31 -15.82
CA ASP A 9 8.19 10.90 -16.23
C ASP A 9 7.16 10.51 -17.31
N ALA A 10 6.19 11.37 -17.63
CA ALA A 10 5.35 11.15 -18.82
C ALA A 10 6.09 11.67 -20.08
N ARG A 11 6.78 10.78 -20.80
CA ARG A 11 7.31 11.09 -22.14
C ARG A 11 6.15 11.31 -23.11
N GLU A 12 6.40 12.08 -24.17
CA GLU A 12 5.39 12.31 -25.21
C GLU A 12 5.00 10.97 -25.85
N GLY A 13 3.73 10.55 -25.68
CA GLY A 13 3.20 9.26 -26.14
C GLY A 13 3.04 8.18 -25.07
N GLU A 14 3.48 8.43 -23.83
CA GLU A 14 3.41 7.48 -22.72
C GLU A 14 2.22 7.84 -21.81
N THR A 15 1.17 7.01 -21.82
CA THR A 15 -0.04 7.24 -21.01
C THR A 15 0.02 6.64 -19.61
N ARG A 16 1.04 5.81 -19.33
CA ARG A 16 1.19 5.03 -18.09
C ARG A 16 2.20 5.70 -17.15
N LEU A 17 1.89 5.73 -15.86
CA LEU A 17 2.82 6.19 -14.84
C LEU A 17 3.73 5.03 -14.44
N GLU A 18 5.06 5.21 -14.40
CA GLU A 18 5.99 4.12 -14.05
C GLU A 18 5.70 3.53 -12.67
N THR A 19 5.25 4.35 -11.71
CA THR A 19 4.87 3.91 -10.37
C THR A 19 3.95 4.93 -9.69
N VAL A 20 2.78 4.47 -9.24
CA VAL A 20 1.72 5.31 -8.67
C VAL A 20 1.37 4.90 -7.24
N CYS A 21 1.09 5.89 -6.41
CA CYS A 21 0.52 5.68 -5.09
C CYS A 21 -1.00 5.75 -5.16
N TYR A 22 -1.67 4.60 -5.01
CA TYR A 22 -3.10 4.54 -4.80
C TYR A 22 -3.41 4.54 -3.32
N LYS A 23 -4.35 5.38 -2.88
CA LYS A 23 -4.67 5.55 -1.46
C LYS A 23 -6.16 5.66 -1.23
N LEU A 24 -6.67 4.89 -0.26
CA LEU A 24 -8.02 5.03 0.25
C LEU A 24 -8.00 5.69 1.63
N PRO A 25 -8.78 6.77 1.82
CA PRO A 25 -8.92 7.36 3.14
C PRO A 25 -9.65 6.42 4.08
N TRP A 26 -9.32 6.52 5.37
CA TRP A 26 -10.11 5.90 6.43
C TRP A 26 -11.54 6.44 6.43
N ARG A 27 -12.51 5.59 6.78
CA ARG A 27 -13.91 6.00 6.95
C ARG A 27 -14.13 6.84 8.20
N VAL A 28 -13.30 6.62 9.22
CA VAL A 28 -13.32 7.34 10.49
C VAL A 28 -11.90 7.79 10.79
N ARG A 29 -11.75 8.95 11.44
CA ARG A 29 -10.45 9.50 11.79
C ARG A 29 -9.65 8.49 12.60
N HIS A 30 -8.48 8.14 12.09
CA HIS A 30 -7.71 7.02 12.62
C HIS A 30 -6.34 7.49 13.12
N PRO A 31 -6.03 7.41 14.43
CA PRO A 31 -4.71 7.76 14.94
C PRO A 31 -3.74 6.61 14.67
N ARG A 32 -3.30 6.47 13.41
CA ARG A 32 -2.27 5.49 13.02
C ARG A 32 -0.93 6.18 12.84
N LYS A 33 0.12 5.53 13.35
CA LYS A 33 1.51 5.86 13.01
C LYS A 33 1.75 5.56 11.53
N HIS A 34 2.79 6.17 10.97
CA HIS A 34 3.20 5.87 9.61
C HIS A 34 3.92 4.52 9.55
N GLU A 35 3.24 3.51 8.99
CA GLU A 35 3.71 2.14 8.87
C GLU A 35 3.87 1.79 7.40
N VAL A 36 4.99 1.20 7.04
CA VAL A 36 5.32 0.93 5.63
C VAL A 36 5.91 -0.45 5.49
N LEU A 37 5.27 -1.27 4.66
CA LEU A 37 5.68 -2.61 4.30
C LEU A 37 6.16 -2.61 2.84
N HIS A 38 7.41 -2.98 2.59
CA HIS A 38 8.00 -3.07 1.25
C HIS A 38 8.20 -4.52 0.83
N ARG A 39 7.89 -4.82 -0.43
CA ARG A 39 8.15 -6.10 -1.06
C ARG A 39 9.57 -6.13 -1.62
N ASN A 40 10.26 -7.27 -1.49
CA ASN A 40 11.60 -7.53 -2.03
C ASN A 40 12.65 -6.45 -1.67
N SER A 41 12.53 -5.81 -0.52
CA SER A 41 13.50 -4.82 -0.08
C SER A 41 14.67 -5.49 0.65
N ASN A 42 15.87 -4.89 0.53
CA ASN A 42 17.02 -5.22 1.38
C ASN A 42 17.12 -4.30 2.61
N ARG A 43 16.17 -3.36 2.78
CA ARG A 43 16.15 -2.39 3.88
C ARG A 43 15.09 -2.78 4.92
N GLY A 44 15.18 -2.15 6.09
CA GLY A 44 14.24 -2.36 7.20
C GLY A 44 14.39 -3.72 7.88
N TRP A 45 13.37 -4.16 8.62
CA TRP A 45 13.35 -5.43 9.36
C TRP A 45 12.31 -6.39 8.79
N LYS A 46 12.51 -7.69 9.06
CA LYS A 46 11.69 -8.77 8.50
C LYS A 46 10.25 -8.64 9.00
N SER A 47 9.26 -8.74 8.10
CA SER A 47 7.88 -8.99 8.52
C SER A 47 7.64 -10.49 8.67
N ASP A 48 6.49 -10.86 9.20
CA ASP A 48 6.05 -12.25 9.25
C ASP A 48 5.46 -12.75 7.93
N LEU A 49 5.41 -11.90 6.89
CA LEU A 49 5.02 -12.27 5.53
C LEU A 49 6.26 -12.52 4.66
N LYS A 50 6.19 -13.53 3.79
CA LYS A 50 7.29 -13.87 2.87
C LYS A 50 7.55 -12.72 1.90
N ASN A 51 8.81 -12.37 1.67
CA ASN A 51 9.26 -11.31 0.76
C ASN A 51 8.84 -9.89 1.15
N TRP A 52 8.30 -9.68 2.35
CA TRP A 52 7.93 -8.36 2.84
C TRP A 52 8.81 -7.94 4.03
N ARG A 53 9.05 -6.65 4.14
CA ARG A 53 9.84 -6.03 5.20
C ARG A 53 9.22 -4.74 5.66
N TRP A 54 9.24 -4.50 6.95
CA TRP A 54 8.83 -3.24 7.54
C TRP A 54 9.98 -2.22 7.40
N ILE A 55 9.67 -1.06 6.85
CA ILE A 55 10.61 0.07 6.69
C ILE A 55 10.37 1.15 7.76
N SER A 56 9.12 1.28 8.20
CA SER A 56 8.68 2.24 9.21
C SER A 56 7.51 1.63 9.99
N GLY A 57 7.33 2.09 11.22
CA GLY A 57 6.20 1.73 12.07
C GLY A 57 6.48 0.60 13.05
N ASP A 58 5.42 0.07 13.65
CA ASP A 58 5.51 -1.04 14.58
C ASP A 58 5.38 -2.37 13.80
N THR A 59 6.02 -3.45 14.26
CA THR A 59 5.83 -4.78 13.66
C THR A 59 4.42 -5.30 13.97
N ILE A 60 3.52 -5.17 12.99
CA ILE A 60 2.20 -5.81 13.08
C ILE A 60 2.33 -7.27 12.64
N LYS A 61 1.82 -8.20 13.46
CA LYS A 61 1.63 -9.60 13.05
C LYS A 61 0.50 -9.68 12.00
N LEU A 62 0.83 -10.11 10.78
CA LEU A 62 -0.09 -10.23 9.64
C LEU A 62 -0.35 -11.70 9.25
N SER A 63 0.61 -12.58 9.51
CA SER A 63 0.51 -14.03 9.26
C SER A 63 -0.65 -14.66 10.04
N GLY A 64 -1.36 -15.57 9.38
CA GLY A 64 -2.56 -16.23 9.89
C GLY A 64 -3.78 -15.32 9.99
N THR A 65 -3.79 -14.18 9.30
CA THR A 65 -4.94 -13.25 9.29
C THR A 65 -5.44 -13.01 7.88
N ASP A 66 -6.69 -12.55 7.74
CA ASP A 66 -7.30 -12.29 6.42
C ASP A 66 -6.48 -11.33 5.54
N VAL A 67 -5.68 -10.44 6.14
CA VAL A 67 -4.86 -9.50 5.36
C VAL A 67 -3.65 -10.15 4.72
N GLU A 68 -3.15 -11.27 5.25
CA GLU A 68 -2.11 -12.06 4.58
C GLU A 68 -2.59 -12.52 3.20
N LEU A 69 -3.81 -13.06 3.13
CA LEU A 69 -4.42 -13.49 1.88
C LEU A 69 -4.61 -12.34 0.88
N VAL A 70 -4.87 -11.13 1.37
CA VAL A 70 -4.99 -9.94 0.52
C VAL A 70 -3.61 -9.54 -0.01
N ILE A 71 -2.59 -9.52 0.86
CA ILE A 71 -1.22 -9.13 0.52
C ILE A 71 -0.57 -10.13 -0.45
N ASP A 72 -0.84 -11.42 -0.29
CA ASP A 72 -0.35 -12.48 -1.17
C ASP A 72 -0.96 -12.40 -2.57
N LYS A 73 -2.18 -11.87 -2.69
CA LYS A 73 -2.88 -11.64 -3.97
C LYS A 73 -2.56 -10.28 -4.61
N LEU A 74 -1.74 -9.44 -3.98
CA LEU A 74 -1.32 -8.18 -4.61
C LEU A 74 -0.43 -8.48 -5.83
N PRO A 75 -0.68 -7.82 -6.99
CA PRO A 75 0.15 -7.97 -8.18
C PRO A 75 1.64 -7.82 -7.88
N VAL A 76 2.50 -8.56 -8.57
CA VAL A 76 3.94 -8.60 -8.28
C VAL A 76 4.60 -7.22 -8.35
N THR A 77 4.06 -6.34 -9.19
CA THR A 77 4.45 -4.93 -9.39
C THR A 77 4.04 -4.00 -8.25
N VAL A 78 3.24 -4.46 -7.29
CA VAL A 78 3.04 -3.73 -6.03
C VAL A 78 4.30 -3.86 -5.19
N SER A 79 4.95 -2.72 -4.97
CA SER A 79 6.24 -2.63 -4.29
C SER A 79 6.11 -2.26 -2.81
N ALA A 80 5.01 -1.62 -2.40
CA ALA A 80 4.79 -1.24 -1.02
C ALA A 80 3.31 -1.17 -0.64
N VAL A 81 3.02 -1.38 0.64
CA VAL A 81 1.76 -1.08 1.32
C VAL A 81 2.06 -0.12 2.46
N MET A 82 1.25 0.91 2.61
CA MET A 82 1.46 2.01 3.56
C MET A 82 0.20 2.27 4.37
N LEU A 83 0.38 2.58 5.65
CA LEU A 83 -0.66 2.99 6.57
C LEU A 83 -0.21 4.29 7.21
N ASP A 84 -1.09 5.27 7.32
CA ASP A 84 -0.84 6.48 8.10
C ASP A 84 -2.14 7.05 8.65
N SER A 85 -2.10 8.25 9.24
CA SER A 85 -3.29 8.91 9.79
C SER A 85 -4.37 9.24 8.75
N CYS A 86 -4.03 9.26 7.46
CA CYS A 86 -4.93 9.64 6.39
C CYS A 86 -5.56 8.45 5.67
N GLY A 87 -4.91 7.28 5.64
CA GLY A 87 -5.48 6.11 4.97
C GLY A 87 -4.54 4.93 4.86
N VAL A 88 -5.01 3.94 4.09
CA VAL A 88 -4.18 2.85 3.56
C VAL A 88 -3.87 3.13 2.10
N GLY A 89 -2.64 2.90 1.69
CA GLY A 89 -2.23 3.01 0.30
C GLY A 89 -1.29 1.90 -0.12
N LEU A 90 -1.04 1.84 -1.42
CA LEU A 90 -0.05 0.97 -2.01
C LEU A 90 0.69 1.71 -3.12
N ILE A 91 1.91 1.26 -3.39
CA ILE A 91 2.73 1.73 -4.51
C ILE A 91 2.69 0.64 -5.58
N TRP A 92 2.10 0.94 -6.73
CA TRP A 92 1.92 0.01 -7.84
C TRP A 92 2.59 0.55 -9.10
N ASN A 93 3.38 -0.30 -9.75
CA ASN A 93 3.85 -0.05 -11.11
C ASN A 93 2.77 -0.56 -12.09
N GLU A 94 2.13 0.35 -12.81
CA GLU A 94 0.99 0.08 -13.71
C GLU A 94 1.38 -0.66 -15.00
N PHE A 95 2.50 -1.37 -15.01
CA PHE A 95 2.97 -2.15 -16.15
C PHE A 95 1.91 -3.15 -16.63
N GLU A 96 1.13 -3.75 -15.72
CA GLU A 96 0.02 -4.65 -16.07
C GLU A 96 -1.19 -3.94 -16.71
N GLY A 97 -1.24 -2.60 -16.75
CA GLY A 97 -2.28 -1.83 -17.43
C GLY A 97 -3.45 -1.38 -16.55
N GLU A 98 -4.20 -0.40 -17.06
CA GLU A 98 -5.32 0.26 -16.36
C GLU A 98 -6.49 -0.69 -16.07
N GLU A 99 -6.61 -1.79 -16.82
CA GLU A 99 -7.59 -2.85 -16.61
C GLU A 99 -7.50 -3.50 -15.22
N MET A 100 -6.35 -3.39 -14.55
CA MET A 100 -6.11 -3.92 -13.21
C MET A 100 -6.56 -2.96 -12.10
N VAL A 101 -6.92 -1.71 -12.42
CA VAL A 101 -7.36 -0.71 -11.44
C VAL A 101 -8.54 -1.19 -10.58
N PRO A 102 -9.59 -1.85 -11.11
CA PRO A 102 -10.68 -2.39 -10.29
C PRO A 102 -10.19 -3.42 -9.27
N GLU A 103 -9.26 -4.29 -9.64
CA GLU A 103 -8.69 -5.27 -8.71
C GLU A 103 -7.83 -4.58 -7.64
N ILE A 104 -6.98 -3.63 -8.02
CA ILE A 104 -6.18 -2.83 -7.08
C ILE A 104 -7.08 -2.11 -6.07
N LEU A 105 -8.20 -1.55 -6.54
CA LEU A 105 -9.20 -0.92 -5.68
C LEU A 105 -9.83 -1.93 -4.72
N GLU A 106 -10.23 -3.11 -5.19
CA GLU A 106 -10.78 -4.17 -4.34
C GLU A 106 -9.80 -4.55 -3.22
N ARG A 107 -8.52 -4.78 -3.57
CA ARG A 107 -7.47 -5.12 -2.61
C ARG A 107 -7.26 -4.00 -1.59
N LEU A 108 -7.25 -2.74 -2.02
CA LEU A 108 -7.18 -1.58 -1.11
C LEU A 108 -8.39 -1.50 -0.17
N GLN A 109 -9.59 -1.80 -0.64
CA GLN A 109 -10.79 -1.84 0.19
C GLN A 109 -10.73 -2.95 1.25
N SER A 110 -10.22 -4.12 0.88
CA SER A 110 -9.97 -5.22 1.83
C SER A 110 -8.92 -4.84 2.87
N LEU A 111 -7.80 -4.26 2.44
CA LEU A 111 -6.75 -3.75 3.34
C LEU A 111 -7.34 -2.72 4.32
N ARG A 112 -8.10 -1.74 3.81
CA ARG A 112 -8.73 -0.71 4.65
C ARG A 112 -9.64 -1.34 5.69
N SER A 113 -10.53 -2.23 5.26
CA SER A 113 -11.50 -2.88 6.14
C SER A 113 -10.83 -3.70 7.25
N PHE A 114 -9.71 -4.37 6.94
CA PHE A 114 -8.93 -5.10 7.94
C PHE A 114 -8.31 -4.16 8.98
N PHE A 115 -7.61 -3.11 8.53
CA PHE A 115 -6.93 -2.19 9.45
C PHE A 115 -7.91 -1.30 10.24
N GLU A 116 -9.11 -1.02 9.72
CA GLU A 116 -10.16 -0.37 10.50
C GLU A 116 -10.69 -1.28 11.63
N LYS A 117 -10.87 -2.59 11.37
CA LYS A 117 -11.32 -3.55 12.39
C LYS A 117 -10.28 -3.84 13.46
N LYS A 118 -9.00 -3.92 13.07
CA LYS A 118 -7.89 -4.29 13.97
C LYS A 118 -7.58 -3.21 15.00
N SER A 119 -8.11 -2.01 14.84
CA SER A 119 -7.91 -0.93 15.78
C SER A 119 -8.96 -1.01 16.87
N PRO A 120 -8.59 -1.42 18.10
CA PRO A 120 -9.48 -1.22 19.23
C PRO A 120 -9.60 0.29 19.42
N ASN A 121 -10.79 0.75 19.78
CA ASN A 121 -10.96 2.07 20.38
C ASN A 121 -9.86 2.26 21.43
N THR A 122 -9.17 3.40 21.31
CA THR A 122 -8.21 3.95 22.28
C THR A 122 -8.58 3.68 23.72
#